data_AF-A0A6L3GKH8-F1
#
_entry.id   AF-A0A6L3GKH8-F1
#
_cell.length_a   1.000
_cell.length_b   1.000
_cell.length_c   1.000
_cell.angle_alpha   90.00
_cell.angle_beta   90.00
_cell.angle_gamma   90.00
#
_symmetry.space_group_name_H-M   'P 1'
#
loop_
_entity.id
_entity.type
_entity.pdbx_description
1 polymer ?
#
loop_
_entity_poly.entity_id
_entity_poly.type
_entity_poly.pdbx_seq_one_letter_code
_entity_poly.pdbx_strand_id
1 'polypeptide(L)'
;MRKIHKLLLPAIIFMMAIIQVKAQGTAGIDVIPNGGFEKWQDTGQPTGWRIVSSLNPERVQERRPESTGVYALKIWLNGGSVFLAQPVSVKAGKQYTLSFWNKGSVGNREIVVTLFWYDNGSIKSREKILSIRTVKDEWRRVESTVTIPENI
;
A
#
# COMPACT_ATOMS: atom_id res chain seq x y z
N MET A 1 2.68 34.65 36.84
CA MET A 1 3.48 33.91 35.83
C MET A 1 2.57 33.40 34.72
N ARG A 2 2.94 33.56 33.45
CA ARG A 2 2.11 33.29 32.27
C ARG A 2 2.32 31.83 31.80
N LYS A 3 1.30 30.98 31.86
CA LYS A 3 1.34 29.63 31.23
C LYS A 3 0.45 29.60 29.98
N ILE A 4 1.09 29.30 28.86
CA ILE A 4 0.54 29.42 27.50
C ILE A 4 -0.40 28.23 27.24
N HIS A 5 -1.58 28.51 26.70
CA HIS A 5 -2.52 27.48 26.27
C HIS A 5 -2.04 26.83 24.97
N LYS A 6 -2.16 25.51 24.82
CA LYS A 6 -2.13 24.85 23.50
C LYS A 6 -3.24 23.80 23.41
N LEU A 7 -4.01 23.93 22.35
CA LEU A 7 -5.18 23.14 21.99
C LEU A 7 -4.79 21.67 21.70
N LEU A 8 -5.68 20.73 22.03
CA LEU A 8 -5.48 19.28 21.84
C LEU A 8 -6.36 18.75 20.69
N LEU A 9 -5.84 17.70 20.02
CA LEU A 9 -6.43 16.90 18.92
C LEU A 9 -6.47 17.54 17.50
N PRO A 10 -6.46 16.73 16.42
CA PRO A 10 -6.15 15.29 16.31
C PRO A 10 -5.01 14.99 15.30
N ALA A 11 -4.02 14.17 15.69
CA ALA A 11 -3.02 13.66 14.75
C ALA A 11 -3.57 12.47 13.96
N ILE A 12 -4.26 12.74 12.85
CA ILE A 12 -4.74 11.70 11.91
C ILE A 12 -3.54 11.10 11.19
N ILE A 13 -3.24 9.83 11.49
CA ILE A 13 -2.10 9.11 10.94
C ILE A 13 -2.47 8.55 9.56
N PHE A 14 -2.07 9.26 8.51
CA PHE A 14 -2.44 8.95 7.13
C PHE A 14 -1.44 7.99 6.46
N MET A 15 -1.94 7.01 5.71
CA MET A 15 -1.14 6.12 4.85
C MET A 15 -1.63 6.26 3.40
N MET A 16 -0.69 6.52 2.49
CA MET A 16 -0.91 6.52 1.04
C MET A 16 -0.18 5.34 0.41
N ALA A 17 -0.79 4.78 -0.63
CA ALA A 17 -0.11 3.95 -1.60
C ALA A 17 -0.27 4.62 -2.97
N ILE A 18 0.75 4.55 -3.82
CA ILE A 18 0.68 5.00 -5.21
C ILE A 18 0.81 3.73 -6.03
N ILE A 19 -0.24 3.41 -6.78
CA ILE A 19 -0.24 2.41 -7.85
C ILE A 19 -0.52 3.20 -9.14
N GLN A 20 0.17 2.89 -10.22
CA GLN A 20 0.61 3.90 -11.19
C GLN A 20 0.59 3.24 -12.62
N VAL A 21 0.29 3.94 -13.75
CA VAL A 21 -0.35 3.48 -15.06
C VAL A 21 0.33 3.29 -16.51
N LYS A 22 0.49 2.11 -17.20
CA LYS A 22 0.76 1.87 -18.70
C LYS A 22 0.81 0.38 -19.28
N ALA A 23 -0.14 -0.11 -20.15
CA ALA A 23 -0.67 -1.53 -20.14
C ALA A 23 -0.23 -2.64 -21.14
N GLN A 24 -0.25 -3.93 -20.68
CA GLN A 24 -0.26 -5.16 -21.51
C GLN A 24 -0.78 -6.42 -20.76
N GLY A 25 -1.48 -7.33 -21.45
CA GLY A 25 -1.78 -8.70 -20.97
C GLY A 25 -3.20 -9.00 -20.42
N THR A 26 -3.46 -10.29 -20.15
CA THR A 26 -4.75 -10.95 -19.85
C THR A 26 -5.28 -10.80 -18.42
N ALA A 27 -6.55 -11.15 -18.19
CA ALA A 27 -7.08 -11.37 -16.85
C ALA A 27 -6.24 -12.43 -16.11
N GLY A 28 -5.93 -12.19 -14.83
CA GLY A 28 -5.05 -13.04 -14.03
C GLY A 28 -3.56 -12.64 -14.03
N ILE A 29 -3.17 -11.56 -14.72
CA ILE A 29 -1.83 -10.97 -14.57
C ILE A 29 -1.84 -10.00 -13.40
N ASP A 30 -1.02 -10.29 -12.38
CA ASP A 30 -0.70 -9.32 -11.34
C ASP A 30 0.13 -8.18 -11.97
N VAL A 31 -0.44 -6.98 -11.94
CA VAL A 31 0.21 -5.78 -12.48
C VAL A 31 1.19 -5.17 -11.48
N ILE A 32 1.12 -5.51 -10.20
CA ILE A 32 1.97 -4.93 -9.15
C ILE A 32 3.34 -5.65 -9.14
N PRO A 33 4.45 -4.98 -9.51
CA PRO A 33 5.76 -5.59 -9.51
C PRO A 33 6.17 -5.91 -8.07
N ASN A 34 6.61 -7.13 -7.84
CA ASN A 34 7.14 -7.56 -6.54
C ASN A 34 6.14 -7.36 -5.38
N GLY A 35 4.83 -7.53 -5.62
CA GLY A 35 3.79 -7.44 -4.57
C GLY A 35 3.93 -8.46 -3.43
N GLY A 36 4.70 -9.53 -3.65
CA GLY A 36 5.10 -10.47 -2.60
C GLY A 36 6.29 -10.04 -1.73
N PHE A 37 6.99 -8.95 -2.07
CA PHE A 37 8.22 -8.49 -1.40
C PHE A 37 9.37 -9.51 -1.38
N GLU A 38 9.57 -10.27 -2.45
CA GLU A 38 10.65 -11.26 -2.56
C GLU A 38 11.99 -10.63 -2.99
N LYS A 39 11.95 -9.52 -3.73
CA LYS A 39 13.14 -8.80 -4.24
C LYS A 39 13.38 -7.51 -3.46
N TRP A 40 14.62 -7.26 -3.07
CA TRP A 40 15.03 -6.10 -2.25
C TRP A 40 16.30 -5.46 -2.81
N GLN A 41 16.44 -4.17 -2.55
CA GLN A 41 17.59 -3.34 -2.87
C GLN A 41 18.54 -3.30 -1.67
N ASP A 42 19.83 -3.06 -1.90
CA ASP A 42 20.85 -2.93 -0.83
C ASP A 42 20.55 -1.77 0.15
N THR A 43 19.70 -0.83 -0.25
CA THR A 43 19.15 0.26 0.57
C THR A 43 18.09 -0.17 1.59
N GLY A 44 17.77 -1.47 1.68
CA GLY A 44 16.73 -1.98 2.58
C GLY A 44 15.30 -1.68 2.13
N GLN A 45 15.08 -1.39 0.85
CA GLN A 45 13.76 -1.14 0.26
C GLN A 45 13.37 -2.30 -0.67
N PRO A 46 12.11 -2.77 -0.69
CA PRO A 46 11.67 -3.75 -1.68
C PRO A 46 11.83 -3.17 -3.10
N THR A 47 12.28 -3.99 -4.05
CA THR A 47 12.42 -3.56 -5.45
C THR A 47 11.06 -3.17 -6.02
N GLY A 48 10.95 -2.00 -6.65
CA GLY A 48 9.69 -1.49 -7.21
C GLY A 48 8.79 -0.75 -6.20
N TRP A 49 9.18 -0.68 -4.92
CA TRP A 49 8.46 0.05 -3.87
C TRP A 49 9.29 1.20 -3.30
N ARG A 50 8.59 2.20 -2.74
CA ARG A 50 9.16 3.32 -1.99
C ARG A 50 8.42 3.44 -0.66
N ILE A 51 9.12 3.16 0.43
CA ILE A 51 8.55 3.18 1.79
C ILE A 51 9.17 4.35 2.55
N VAL A 52 8.33 5.16 3.19
CA VAL A 52 8.79 6.28 4.03
C VAL A 52 9.59 5.73 5.22
N SER A 53 10.77 6.30 5.48
CA SER A 53 11.71 5.80 6.49
C SER A 53 11.16 5.76 7.92
N SER A 54 10.17 6.59 8.26
CA SER A 54 9.46 6.56 9.56
C SER A 54 8.74 5.23 9.85
N LEU A 55 8.48 4.44 8.81
CA LEU A 55 7.92 3.09 8.92
C LEU A 55 8.97 2.01 9.19
N ASN A 56 10.28 2.34 9.17
CA ASN A 56 11.44 1.44 9.28
C ASN A 56 11.21 0.08 8.55
N PRO A 57 11.20 0.05 7.21
CA PRO A 57 10.93 -1.16 6.45
C PRO A 57 11.98 -2.24 6.72
N GLU A 58 11.52 -3.46 6.95
CA GLU A 58 12.35 -4.62 7.27
C GLU A 58 11.91 -5.83 6.45
N ARG A 59 12.87 -6.54 5.85
CA ARG A 59 12.64 -7.83 5.20
C ARG A 59 12.62 -8.91 6.27
N VAL A 60 11.46 -9.53 6.48
CA VAL A 60 11.33 -10.70 7.37
C VAL A 60 11.09 -11.97 6.57
N GLN A 61 11.61 -13.10 7.07
CA GLN A 61 11.23 -14.43 6.57
C GLN A 61 9.91 -14.83 7.23
N GLU A 62 8.80 -14.47 6.60
CA GLU A 62 7.47 -14.85 7.07
C GLU A 62 6.55 -15.17 5.90
N ARG A 63 5.98 -16.39 5.91
CA ARG A 63 5.13 -16.91 4.84
C ARG A 63 3.66 -16.72 5.19
N ARG A 64 2.98 -15.82 4.46
CA ARG A 64 1.51 -15.73 4.45
C ARG A 64 0.88 -17.02 3.87
N PRO A 65 -0.39 -17.34 4.18
CA PRO A 65 -1.11 -18.44 3.54
C PRO A 65 -1.08 -18.33 2.01
N GLU A 66 -1.14 -19.47 1.31
CA GLU A 66 -1.17 -19.57 -0.16
C GLU A 66 0.08 -19.05 -0.91
N SER A 67 1.03 -18.40 -0.23
CA SER A 67 2.26 -17.88 -0.85
C SER A 67 3.22 -18.98 -1.28
N THR A 68 3.79 -18.84 -2.48
CA THR A 68 4.99 -19.57 -2.92
C THR A 68 6.29 -18.89 -2.50
N GLY A 69 6.25 -17.59 -2.20
CA GLY A 69 7.35 -16.79 -1.67
C GLY A 69 7.53 -16.93 -0.16
N VAL A 70 8.70 -16.54 0.34
CA VAL A 70 9.17 -16.76 1.72
C VAL A 70 9.39 -15.47 2.52
N TYR A 71 9.28 -14.31 1.87
CA TYR A 71 9.51 -13.02 2.50
C TYR A 71 8.21 -12.24 2.73
N ALA A 72 8.27 -11.31 3.67
CA ALA A 72 7.27 -10.27 3.85
C ALA A 72 7.93 -8.93 4.18
N LEU A 73 7.19 -7.85 3.89
CA LEU A 73 7.52 -6.50 4.35
C LEU A 73 6.95 -6.31 5.76
N LYS A 74 7.83 -6.08 6.73
CA LYS A 74 7.49 -5.60 8.07
C LYS A 74 7.69 -4.09 8.14
N ILE A 75 6.73 -3.40 8.76
CA ILE A 75 6.75 -1.94 8.98
C ILE A 75 6.17 -1.58 10.35
N TRP A 76 6.55 -0.41 10.85
CA TRP A 76 6.05 0.18 12.08
C TRP A 76 4.92 1.16 11.77
N LEU A 77 3.74 0.95 12.36
CA LEU A 77 2.55 1.80 12.16
C LEU A 77 2.61 3.09 13.01
N ASN A 78 3.73 3.82 12.86
CA ASN A 78 4.03 5.12 13.49
C ASN A 78 3.57 6.32 12.65
N GLY A 79 3.09 6.07 11.42
CA GLY A 79 2.73 7.07 10.44
C GLY A 79 3.75 7.20 9.32
N GLY A 80 3.24 7.23 8.09
CA GLY A 80 4.05 7.10 6.88
C GLY A 80 3.26 6.38 5.79
N SER A 81 3.91 6.09 4.67
CA SER A 81 3.25 5.61 3.45
C SER A 81 4.11 4.59 2.71
N VAL A 82 3.44 3.68 2.00
CA VAL A 82 4.04 2.55 1.26
C VAL A 82 3.58 2.67 -0.18
N PHE A 83 4.47 3.16 -1.04
CA PHE A 83 4.16 3.49 -2.43
C PHE A 83 4.81 2.50 -3.39
N LEU A 84 4.28 2.35 -4.62
CA LEU A 84 5.12 1.90 -5.73
C LEU A 84 6.10 3.01 -6.12
N ALA A 85 7.24 2.59 -6.66
CA ALA A 85 8.28 3.51 -7.11
C ALA A 85 7.99 4.10 -8.50
N GLN A 86 7.23 3.39 -9.35
CA GLN A 86 6.98 3.73 -10.76
C GLN A 86 5.62 3.21 -11.29
N PRO A 87 5.13 3.76 -12.43
CA PRO A 87 3.93 3.30 -13.14
C PRO A 87 3.96 1.82 -13.55
N VAL A 88 3.14 1.00 -12.88
CA VAL A 88 2.59 -0.30 -13.32
C VAL A 88 1.50 -0.12 -14.39
N SER A 89 0.48 -0.98 -14.53
CA SER A 89 -0.65 -0.62 -15.39
C SER A 89 -2.07 -1.13 -15.10
N VAL A 90 -3.04 -0.35 -15.58
CA VAL A 90 -4.42 -0.73 -15.86
C VAL A 90 -4.91 -0.13 -17.20
N LYS A 91 -6.06 -0.61 -17.69
CA LYS A 91 -6.80 -0.06 -18.85
C LYS A 91 -8.02 0.72 -18.35
N ALA A 92 -8.28 1.89 -18.94
CA ALA A 92 -9.47 2.70 -18.68
C ALA A 92 -10.78 1.90 -18.92
N GLY A 93 -11.81 2.16 -18.12
CA GLY A 93 -13.13 1.51 -18.22
C GLY A 93 -13.13 0.00 -17.92
N LYS A 94 -12.07 -0.55 -17.29
CA LYS A 94 -11.99 -1.95 -16.87
C LYS A 94 -12.08 -2.09 -15.35
N GLN A 95 -12.45 -3.28 -14.88
CA GLN A 95 -12.41 -3.63 -13.46
C GLN A 95 -11.16 -4.44 -13.15
N TYR A 96 -10.57 -4.18 -11.98
CA TYR A 96 -9.43 -4.90 -11.42
C TYR A 96 -9.72 -5.23 -9.95
N THR A 97 -9.23 -6.38 -9.48
CA THR A 97 -9.26 -6.70 -8.05
C THR A 97 -7.95 -6.26 -7.42
N LEU A 98 -8.02 -5.32 -6.48
CA LEU A 98 -6.94 -5.07 -5.53
C LEU A 98 -7.02 -6.14 -4.45
N SER A 99 -5.95 -6.90 -4.23
CA SER A 99 -5.84 -7.85 -3.12
C SER A 99 -4.51 -7.73 -2.40
N PHE A 100 -4.50 -7.86 -1.08
CA PHE A 100 -3.27 -7.99 -0.29
C PHE A 100 -3.51 -8.79 0.99
N TRP A 101 -2.44 -9.37 1.53
CA TRP A 101 -2.43 -9.99 2.85
C TRP A 101 -1.78 -9.05 3.86
N ASN A 102 -2.32 -8.98 5.07
CA ASN A 102 -1.73 -8.24 6.19
C ASN A 102 -1.80 -9.04 7.49
N LYS A 103 -0.87 -8.75 8.41
CA LYS A 103 -0.82 -9.27 9.77
C LYS A 103 -0.27 -8.16 10.66
N GLY A 104 -0.94 -7.87 11.78
CA GLY A 104 -0.50 -6.86 12.74
C GLY A 104 0.11 -7.50 13.98
N SER A 105 1.13 -6.88 14.58
CA SER A 105 1.57 -7.20 15.96
C SER A 105 0.62 -6.65 17.03
N VAL A 106 -0.29 -5.75 16.63
CA VAL A 106 -1.35 -5.16 17.45
C VAL A 106 -2.63 -5.05 16.63
N GLY A 107 -3.78 -5.18 17.30
CA GLY A 107 -5.08 -4.99 16.68
C GLY A 107 -5.48 -3.51 16.53
N ASN A 108 -6.54 -3.27 15.76
CA ASN A 108 -7.25 -1.98 15.66
C ASN A 108 -6.44 -0.78 15.11
N ARG A 109 -5.26 -1.01 14.50
CA ARG A 109 -4.57 0.04 13.73
C ARG A 109 -5.20 0.14 12.34
N GLU A 110 -5.34 1.36 11.83
CA GLU A 110 -5.95 1.59 10.52
C GLU A 110 -4.93 1.39 9.40
N ILE A 111 -5.33 0.67 8.36
CA ILE A 111 -4.67 0.66 7.06
C ILE A 111 -5.67 1.22 6.06
N VAL A 112 -5.33 2.36 5.45
CA VAL A 112 -6.12 3.00 4.40
C VAL A 112 -5.40 2.74 3.08
N VAL A 113 -6.11 2.22 2.08
CA VAL A 113 -5.59 2.15 0.71
C VAL A 113 -6.29 3.21 -0.14
N THR A 114 -5.47 4.04 -0.76
CA THR A 114 -5.87 5.09 -1.68
C THR A 114 -5.20 4.79 -3.03
N LEU A 115 -5.92 4.95 -4.14
CA LEU A 115 -5.34 4.96 -5.47
C LEU A 115 -5.09 6.38 -5.94
N PHE A 116 -4.06 6.53 -6.77
CA PHE A 116 -3.61 7.80 -7.32
C PHE A 116 -3.70 7.70 -8.83
N TRP A 117 -4.59 8.49 -9.42
CA TRP A 117 -4.84 8.48 -10.85
C TRP A 117 -3.94 9.52 -11.51
N TYR A 118 -3.16 9.10 -12.51
CA TYR A 118 -2.10 9.91 -13.14
C TYR A 118 -2.33 10.09 -14.64
N ASP A 119 -2.16 11.32 -15.10
CA ASP A 119 -2.08 11.72 -16.52
C ASP A 119 -0.75 12.42 -16.74
N ASN A 120 -0.02 12.05 -17.80
CA ASN A 120 1.23 12.70 -18.21
C ASN A 120 2.20 12.99 -17.03
N GLY A 121 2.30 12.06 -16.07
CA GLY A 121 3.14 12.17 -14.87
C GLY A 121 2.56 12.99 -13.70
N SER A 122 1.41 13.64 -13.86
CA SER A 122 0.74 14.45 -12.84
C SER A 122 -0.46 13.73 -12.20
N ILE A 123 -0.67 13.90 -10.89
CA ILE A 123 -1.84 13.35 -10.20
C ILE A 123 -3.09 14.15 -10.60
N LYS A 124 -4.09 13.49 -11.19
CA LYS A 124 -5.41 14.07 -11.50
C LYS A 124 -6.38 13.96 -10.33
N SER A 125 -6.43 12.79 -9.70
CA SER A 125 -7.37 12.50 -8.62
C SER A 125 -6.84 11.42 -7.68
N ARG A 126 -7.51 11.27 -6.54
CA ARG A 126 -7.19 10.29 -5.49
C ARG A 126 -8.47 9.65 -5.01
N GLU A 127 -8.46 8.35 -4.79
CA GLU A 127 -9.65 7.59 -4.45
C GLU A 127 -9.37 6.64 -3.30
N LYS A 128 -10.09 6.78 -2.18
CA LYS A 128 -9.99 5.84 -1.05
C LYS A 128 -10.78 4.58 -1.39
N ILE A 129 -10.07 3.49 -1.69
CA ILE A 129 -10.67 2.22 -2.08
C ILE A 129 -11.14 1.41 -0.87
N LEU A 130 -10.40 1.46 0.25
CA LEU A 130 -10.76 0.77 1.48
C LEU A 130 -10.08 1.37 2.71
N SER A 131 -10.68 1.09 3.88
CA SER A 131 -10.02 1.20 5.19
C SER A 131 -10.33 -0.07 5.97
N ILE A 132 -9.30 -0.70 6.50
CA ILE A 132 -9.38 -1.90 7.33
C ILE A 132 -8.64 -1.70 8.65
N ARG A 133 -8.98 -2.53 9.64
CA ARG A 133 -8.32 -2.58 10.94
C ARG A 133 -7.44 -3.81 11.02
N THR A 134 -6.22 -3.66 11.54
CA THR A 134 -5.32 -4.80 11.76
C THR A 134 -5.91 -5.79 12.77
N VAL A 135 -5.66 -7.07 12.54
CA VAL A 135 -5.87 -8.14 13.52
C VAL A 135 -4.51 -8.55 14.08
N LYS A 136 -4.46 -8.87 15.39
CA LYS A 136 -3.22 -9.24 16.07
C LYS A 136 -2.83 -10.68 15.73
N ASP A 137 -1.57 -10.86 15.35
CA ASP A 137 -0.86 -12.12 15.10
C ASP A 137 -1.48 -13.08 14.05
N GLU A 138 -2.48 -12.62 13.30
CA GLU A 138 -3.21 -13.39 12.30
C GLU A 138 -3.08 -12.79 10.89
N TRP A 139 -2.88 -13.65 9.89
CA TRP A 139 -2.89 -13.26 8.48
C TRP A 139 -4.32 -13.09 7.96
N ARG A 140 -4.64 -11.90 7.45
CA ARG A 140 -5.93 -11.58 6.83
C ARG A 140 -5.74 -11.13 5.38
N ARG A 141 -6.46 -11.79 4.46
CA ARG A 141 -6.60 -11.39 3.06
C ARG A 141 -7.65 -10.28 2.97
N VAL A 142 -7.33 -9.21 2.27
CA VAL A 142 -8.21 -8.06 2.00
C VAL A 142 -8.33 -7.93 0.49
N GLU A 143 -9.56 -7.78 0.00
CA GLU A 143 -9.85 -7.61 -1.43
C GLU A 143 -10.84 -6.47 -1.64
N SER A 144 -10.73 -5.77 -2.77
CA SER A 144 -11.71 -4.80 -3.25
C SER A 144 -11.67 -4.72 -4.77
N THR A 145 -12.84 -4.57 -5.40
CA THR A 145 -12.95 -4.34 -6.83
C THR A 145 -12.87 -2.86 -7.14
N VAL A 146 -12.00 -2.49 -8.06
CA VAL A 146 -11.78 -1.11 -8.53
C VAL A 146 -12.19 -1.03 -9.99
N THR A 147 -13.08 -0.10 -10.32
CA THR A 147 -13.35 0.28 -11.71
C THR A 147 -12.42 1.42 -12.07
N ILE A 148 -11.64 1.29 -13.14
CA ILE A 148 -10.75 2.34 -13.62
C ILE A 148 -11.60 3.41 -14.33
N PRO A 149 -11.56 4.68 -13.90
CA PRO A 149 -12.21 5.77 -14.63
C PRO A 149 -11.84 5.82 -16.13
N GLU A 150 -12.74 6.33 -16.96
CA GLU A 150 -12.53 6.40 -18.41
C GLU A 150 -11.62 7.56 -18.84
N ASN A 151 -11.59 8.64 -18.04
CA ASN A 151 -10.92 9.91 -18.36
C ASN A 151 -9.75 10.20 -17.39
N ILE A 152 -8.82 9.24 -17.27
CA ILE A 152 -7.57 9.39 -16.50
C ILE A 152 -6.48 9.91 -17.42
#